data_AF-A0A7S2PXB5-F1
#
_entry.id   AF-A0A7S2PXB5-F1
#
_cell.length_a   1.000
_cell.length_b   1.000
_cell.length_c   1.000
_cell.angle_alpha   90.00
_cell.angle_beta   90.00
_cell.angle_gamma   90.00
#
_symmetry.space_group_name_H-M   'P 1'
#
loop_
_entity.id
_entity.type
_entity.pdbx_description
1 polymer ?
#
loop_
_entity_poly.entity_id
_entity_poly.type
_entity_poly.pdbx_seq_one_letter_code
_entity_poly.pdbx_strand_id
1 'polypeptide(L)'
;PPPPLLCTFAPCSKLAQHAHFRSPTNPLHHLLIMKIAAAALLLAASANAFTAPRVHNSRTATSLSVAQADLDGAQGMIDDILKTKNCGPVFVRLAWHDSGTHDCNVKEEWPASGGAIGSIRFDPEINHGANAGLAGAVKILEPVKEKYPEVSYADIFQMASARGIELAGGPKIDMKYGRVDATGPEMCSPE
;
A
#
# COMPACT_ATOMS: atom_id res chain seq x y z
N PRO A 1 10.05 -5.91 40.80
CA PRO A 1 8.68 -6.33 40.44
C PRO A 1 7.78 -5.10 40.27
N PRO A 2 7.45 -4.69 39.04
CA PRO A 2 6.47 -3.63 38.82
C PRO A 2 5.03 -4.21 38.82
N PRO A 3 4.01 -3.43 39.21
CA PRO A 3 2.61 -3.87 39.08
C PRO A 3 2.13 -3.77 37.62
N PRO A 4 1.20 -4.64 37.19
CA PRO A 4 0.55 -4.52 35.89
C PRO A 4 -0.66 -3.57 36.00
N LEU A 5 -0.71 -2.54 35.16
CA LEU A 5 -1.94 -1.80 34.91
C LEU A 5 -2.36 -1.97 33.45
N LEU A 6 -3.34 -2.85 33.31
CA LEU A 6 -4.23 -3.00 32.16
C LEU A 6 -5.04 -1.70 32.01
N CYS A 7 -4.86 -1.00 30.89
CA CYS A 7 -5.87 -0.09 30.37
C CYS A 7 -6.35 -0.61 29.02
N THR A 8 -7.51 -1.25 29.10
CA THR A 8 -8.39 -1.61 27.99
C THR A 8 -8.87 -0.33 27.29
N PHE A 9 -8.67 -0.23 25.98
CA PHE A 9 -9.51 0.60 25.12
C PHE A 9 -10.18 -0.30 24.09
N ALA A 10 -11.50 -0.22 24.09
CA ALA A 10 -12.40 -1.01 23.26
C ALA A 10 -12.25 -0.64 21.76
N PRO A 11 -12.43 -1.61 20.86
CA PRO A 11 -12.37 -1.39 19.42
C PRO A 11 -13.62 -0.70 18.88
N CYS A 12 -13.40 0.25 17.97
CA CYS A 12 -14.42 0.86 17.12
C CYS A 12 -15.04 -0.23 16.22
N SER A 13 -16.22 -0.69 16.64
CA SER A 13 -17.03 -1.75 16.02
C SER A 13 -17.55 -1.32 14.64
N LYS A 14 -17.47 -2.12 13.56
CA LYS A 14 -18.36 -3.22 13.12
C LYS A 14 -17.90 -3.53 11.67
N LEU A 15 -17.90 -4.74 11.09
CA LEU A 15 -18.74 -5.93 11.27
C LEU A 15 -18.03 -7.08 10.51
N ALA A 16 -17.80 -8.22 11.15
CA ALA A 16 -17.50 -9.48 10.44
C ALA A 16 -18.28 -10.62 11.09
N GLN A 17 -19.05 -11.31 10.25
CA GLN A 17 -19.35 -12.74 10.29
C GLN A 17 -20.21 -13.27 11.47
N HIS A 18 -21.41 -13.74 11.13
CA HIS A 18 -21.99 -14.95 11.73
C HIS A 18 -22.44 -15.88 10.60
N ALA A 19 -21.63 -16.90 10.34
CA ALA A 19 -22.02 -18.05 9.54
C ALA A 19 -22.67 -19.08 10.46
N HIS A 20 -23.99 -19.25 10.36
CA HIS A 20 -24.69 -20.40 10.92
C HIS A 20 -25.09 -21.34 9.79
N PHE A 21 -24.38 -22.47 9.75
CA PHE A 21 -24.71 -23.64 8.95
C PHE A 21 -25.86 -24.41 9.63
N ARG A 22 -27.05 -24.42 9.02
CA ARG A 22 -28.08 -25.45 9.24
C ARG A 22 -28.91 -25.61 7.97
N SER A 23 -28.79 -26.78 7.36
CA SER A 23 -29.69 -27.30 6.33
C SER A 23 -30.98 -27.84 6.97
N PRO A 24 -32.13 -27.65 6.32
CA PRO A 24 -33.15 -28.68 6.28
C PRO A 24 -33.45 -29.09 4.83
N THR A 25 -33.26 -30.37 4.55
CA THR A 25 -33.72 -31.09 3.37
C THR A 25 -35.25 -31.02 3.25
N ASN A 26 -35.77 -30.74 2.05
CA ASN A 26 -37.14 -31.07 1.67
C ASN A 26 -37.17 -31.71 0.27
N PRO A 27 -37.52 -33.00 0.12
CA PRO A 27 -37.24 -33.78 -1.08
C PRO A 27 -38.43 -33.83 -2.06
N LEU A 28 -38.96 -32.67 -2.49
CA LEU A 28 -40.11 -32.64 -3.41
C LEU A 28 -40.09 -31.51 -4.46
N HIS A 29 -38.94 -30.88 -4.73
CA HIS A 29 -38.82 -29.85 -5.78
C HIS A 29 -37.85 -30.19 -6.93
N HIS A 30 -37.26 -31.40 -6.93
CA HIS A 30 -36.23 -31.77 -7.91
C HIS A 30 -36.74 -32.42 -9.21
N LEU A 31 -38.06 -32.54 -9.40
CA LEU A 31 -38.63 -33.29 -10.53
C LEU A 31 -39.55 -32.47 -11.45
N LEU A 32 -39.38 -31.13 -11.51
CA LEU A 32 -40.17 -30.27 -12.41
C LEU A 32 -39.36 -29.27 -13.25
N ILE A 33 -38.04 -29.13 -13.04
CA ILE A 33 -37.22 -28.12 -13.76
C ILE A 33 -36.28 -28.76 -14.81
N MET A 34 -36.46 -30.04 -15.16
CA MET A 34 -35.58 -30.77 -16.10
C MET A 34 -36.26 -31.29 -17.38
N LYS A 35 -37.40 -30.72 -17.81
CA LYS A 35 -38.10 -31.22 -19.03
C LYS A 35 -38.70 -30.18 -19.98
N ILE A 36 -38.37 -28.89 -19.90
CA ILE A 36 -38.89 -27.91 -20.87
C ILE A 36 -37.76 -27.23 -21.64
N ALA A 37 -37.80 -27.47 -22.96
CA ALA A 37 -37.20 -26.69 -24.03
C ALA A 37 -35.71 -26.88 -24.36
N ALA A 38 -35.34 -28.12 -24.71
CA ALA A 38 -34.46 -28.34 -25.86
C ALA A 38 -35.34 -28.36 -27.13
N ALA A 39 -35.49 -27.23 -27.82
CA ALA A 39 -36.00 -27.12 -29.19
C ALA A 39 -35.92 -25.67 -29.69
N ALA A 40 -34.89 -25.32 -30.48
CA ALA A 40 -34.93 -24.29 -31.53
C ALA A 40 -33.55 -24.20 -32.21
N LEU A 41 -33.34 -25.09 -33.17
CA LEU A 41 -32.27 -25.05 -34.15
C LEU A 41 -32.80 -24.34 -35.42
N LEU A 42 -31.97 -23.46 -36.01
CA LEU A 42 -32.09 -22.80 -37.33
C LEU A 42 -33.07 -21.62 -37.46
N LEU A 43 -32.54 -20.39 -37.62
CA LEU A 43 -32.56 -19.57 -38.86
C LEU A 43 -32.13 -18.11 -38.62
N ALA A 44 -31.53 -17.51 -39.67
CA ALA A 44 -31.12 -16.11 -39.87
C ALA A 44 -29.81 -15.66 -39.19
N ALA A 45 -28.66 -15.58 -39.89
CA ALA A 45 -28.28 -14.72 -41.02
C ALA A 45 -28.04 -13.24 -40.65
N SER A 46 -26.80 -12.82 -40.87
CA SER A 46 -26.23 -11.45 -40.93
C SER A 46 -26.48 -10.51 -39.74
N ALA A 47 -25.58 -10.56 -38.75
CA ALA A 47 -25.22 -9.36 -37.99
C ALA A 47 -23.89 -8.85 -38.53
N ASN A 48 -23.94 -7.75 -39.29
CA ASN A 48 -22.75 -6.94 -39.57
C ASN A 48 -22.09 -6.61 -38.24
N ALA A 49 -20.83 -7.02 -38.09
CA ALA A 49 -19.97 -6.57 -37.00
C ALA A 49 -19.70 -5.07 -37.20
N PHE A 50 -20.60 -4.21 -36.70
CA PHE A 50 -20.28 -2.82 -36.47
C PHE A 50 -19.36 -2.78 -35.26
N THR A 51 -18.06 -2.92 -35.53
CA THR A 51 -17.01 -2.62 -34.55
C THR A 51 -17.10 -1.14 -34.24
N ALA A 52 -17.82 -0.81 -33.16
CA ALA A 52 -17.74 0.52 -32.58
C ALA A 52 -16.26 0.81 -32.29
N PRO A 53 -15.71 1.96 -32.70
CA PRO A 53 -14.34 2.29 -32.39
C PRO A 53 -14.25 2.35 -30.86
N ARG A 54 -13.45 1.44 -30.29
CA ARG A 54 -13.05 1.51 -28.90
C ARG A 54 -12.29 2.81 -28.74
N VAL A 55 -12.98 3.87 -28.29
CA VAL A 55 -12.39 5.12 -27.85
C VAL A 55 -11.35 4.73 -26.81
N HIS A 56 -10.10 4.68 -27.24
CA HIS A 56 -8.99 4.74 -26.31
C HIS A 56 -9.08 6.16 -25.78
N ASN A 57 -9.68 6.27 -24.59
CA ASN A 57 -9.52 7.45 -23.78
C ASN A 57 -8.04 7.47 -23.38
N SER A 58 -7.19 7.94 -24.29
CA SER A 58 -5.86 8.42 -23.94
C SER A 58 -6.11 9.59 -23.02
N ARG A 59 -6.23 9.30 -21.72
CA ARG A 59 -6.05 10.29 -20.68
C ARG A 59 -4.63 10.79 -20.90
N THR A 60 -4.51 11.93 -21.57
CA THR A 60 -3.33 12.77 -21.53
C THR A 60 -3.11 13.10 -20.06
N ALA A 61 -2.25 12.31 -19.42
CA ALA A 61 -1.88 12.49 -18.02
C ALA A 61 -1.26 13.88 -17.90
N THR A 62 -2.04 14.78 -17.32
CA THR A 62 -1.61 16.13 -16.96
C THR A 62 -0.38 15.99 -16.06
N SER A 63 0.70 16.64 -16.49
CA SER A 63 2.02 16.68 -15.84
C SER A 63 1.91 16.99 -14.35
N LEU A 64 2.22 15.99 -13.52
CA LEU A 64 2.65 16.03 -12.12
C LEU A 64 2.66 14.55 -11.64
N SER A 65 3.64 13.75 -12.04
CA SER A 65 3.83 12.41 -11.48
C SER A 65 5.13 11.82 -12.00
N VAL A 66 6.00 11.43 -11.06
CA VAL A 66 7.26 10.73 -11.28
C VAL A 66 7.15 9.71 -12.42
N ALA A 67 8.15 9.65 -13.31
CA ALA A 67 8.10 8.73 -14.42
C ALA A 67 8.08 7.28 -13.92
N GLN A 68 7.21 6.44 -14.49
CA GLN A 68 7.11 5.03 -14.08
C GLN A 68 8.47 4.30 -14.19
N ALA A 69 9.28 4.67 -15.19
CA ALA A 69 10.63 4.13 -15.35
C ALA A 69 11.56 4.44 -14.16
N ASP A 70 11.41 5.60 -13.52
CA ASP A 70 12.20 5.96 -12.33
C ASP A 70 11.73 5.16 -11.10
N LEU A 71 10.41 4.96 -10.95
CA LEU A 71 9.86 4.09 -9.90
C LEU A 71 10.34 2.64 -10.06
N ASP A 72 10.28 2.10 -11.28
CA ASP A 72 10.73 0.75 -11.58
C ASP A 72 12.25 0.60 -11.36
N GLY A 73 13.02 1.63 -11.74
CA GLY A 73 14.46 1.69 -11.51
C GLY A 73 14.83 1.74 -10.03
N ALA A 74 14.16 2.58 -9.25
CA ALA A 74 14.34 2.67 -7.80
C ALA A 74 14.01 1.34 -7.12
N GLN A 75 12.91 0.70 -7.53
CA GLN A 75 12.52 -0.61 -7.03
C GLN A 75 13.59 -1.68 -7.31
N GLY A 76 14.14 -1.72 -8.53
CA GLY A 76 15.21 -2.65 -8.89
C GLY A 76 16.46 -2.46 -8.03
N MET A 77 16.87 -1.20 -7.79
CA MET A 77 18.01 -0.90 -6.94
C MET A 77 17.77 -1.29 -5.47
N ILE A 78 16.55 -1.07 -4.96
CA ILE A 78 16.14 -1.51 -3.63
C ILE A 78 16.18 -3.04 -3.51
N ASP A 79 15.71 -3.76 -4.54
CA ASP A 79 15.75 -5.23 -4.56
C ASP A 79 17.19 -5.76 -4.47
N ASP A 80 18.13 -5.11 -5.15
CA ASP A 80 19.55 -5.46 -5.09
C ASP A 80 20.16 -5.15 -3.71
N ILE A 81 19.80 -4.01 -3.11
CA ILE A 81 20.19 -3.68 -1.73
C ILE A 81 19.67 -4.74 -0.75
N LEU A 82 18.39 -5.14 -0.88
CA LEU A 82 17.77 -6.14 -0.01
C LEU A 82 18.46 -7.50 -0.12
N LYS A 83 18.77 -7.96 -1.33
CA LYS A 83 19.46 -9.24 -1.58
C LYS A 83 20.91 -9.23 -1.07
N THR A 84 21.60 -8.09 -1.12
CA THR A 84 23.02 -7.98 -0.77
C THR A 84 23.25 -7.73 0.73
N LYS A 85 22.43 -6.88 1.36
CA LYS A 85 22.63 -6.44 2.75
C LYS A 85 21.70 -7.12 3.76
N ASN A 86 20.68 -7.86 3.30
CA ASN A 86 19.68 -8.49 4.16
C ASN A 86 19.04 -7.53 5.18
N CYS A 87 18.72 -6.31 4.72
CA CYS A 87 18.21 -5.22 5.55
C CYS A 87 16.67 -5.07 5.49
N GLY A 88 15.95 -6.10 5.05
CA GLY A 88 14.49 -6.10 4.97
C GLY A 88 13.79 -5.68 6.27
N PRO A 89 14.10 -6.30 7.43
CA PRO A 89 13.43 -5.97 8.69
C PRO A 89 13.59 -4.50 9.10
N VAL A 90 14.74 -3.88 8.85
CA VAL A 90 14.96 -2.47 9.23
C VAL A 90 14.23 -1.50 8.29
N PHE A 91 14.04 -1.84 7.02
CA PHE A 91 13.23 -1.03 6.10
C PHE A 91 11.74 -1.12 6.41
N VAL A 92 11.25 -2.30 6.80
CA VAL A 92 9.88 -2.43 7.30
C VAL A 92 9.68 -1.54 8.53
N ARG A 93 10.64 -1.56 9.47
CA ARG A 93 10.60 -0.69 10.64
C ARG A 93 10.66 0.79 10.25
N LEU A 94 11.56 1.20 9.36
CA LEU A 94 11.68 2.60 8.93
C LEU A 94 10.35 3.13 8.38
N ALA A 95 9.74 2.41 7.44
CA ALA A 95 8.47 2.80 6.83
C ALA A 95 7.32 2.83 7.85
N TRP A 96 7.29 1.87 8.79
CA TRP A 96 6.34 1.88 9.90
C TRP A 96 6.52 3.12 10.77
N HIS A 97 7.74 3.45 11.17
CA HIS A 97 8.00 4.60 12.05
C HIS A 97 7.70 5.94 11.36
N ASP A 98 7.98 6.08 10.06
CA ASP A 98 7.57 7.25 9.27
C ASP A 98 6.03 7.37 9.24
N SER A 99 5.33 6.30 8.85
CA SER A 99 3.86 6.31 8.75
C SER A 99 3.12 6.37 10.09
N GLY A 100 3.76 5.89 11.16
CA GLY A 100 3.15 5.71 12.48
C GLY A 100 2.97 6.99 13.29
N THR A 101 3.50 8.11 12.81
CA THR A 101 3.30 9.44 13.42
C THR A 101 1.94 10.05 13.09
N HIS A 102 1.14 9.39 12.24
CA HIS A 102 -0.14 9.93 11.81
C HIS A 102 -1.15 10.09 12.96
N ASP A 103 -1.69 11.29 13.15
CA ASP A 103 -2.81 11.57 14.07
C ASP A 103 -4.06 12.00 13.31
N CYS A 104 -5.13 11.21 13.45
CA CYS A 104 -6.43 11.47 12.82
C CYS A 104 -7.26 12.57 13.52
N ASN A 105 -6.85 13.00 14.70
CA ASN A 105 -7.51 14.07 15.45
C ASN A 105 -7.08 15.46 14.98
N VAL A 106 -5.86 15.59 14.44
CA VAL A 106 -5.34 16.80 13.79
C VAL A 106 -6.21 17.12 12.56
N LYS A 107 -6.72 18.34 12.48
CA LYS A 107 -7.65 18.80 11.41
C LYS A 107 -7.01 19.81 10.46
N GLU A 108 -5.82 20.25 10.82
CA GLU A 108 -4.92 21.08 10.03
C GLU A 108 -4.56 20.35 8.73
N GLU A 109 -4.25 21.13 7.71
CA GLU A 109 -3.89 20.59 6.41
C GLU A 109 -2.58 19.79 6.47
N TRP A 110 -2.36 18.95 5.46
CA TRP A 110 -1.08 18.28 5.26
C TRP A 110 0.06 19.33 5.31
N PRO A 111 1.18 19.07 5.99
CA PRO A 111 1.63 17.81 6.60
C PRO A 111 1.37 17.69 8.11
N ALA A 112 0.55 18.56 8.72
CA ALA A 112 0.45 18.68 10.18
C ALA A 112 0.02 17.39 10.90
N SER A 113 -0.76 16.53 10.24
CA SER A 113 -1.21 15.26 10.81
C SER A 113 -0.14 14.17 10.81
N GLY A 114 1.09 14.43 10.36
CA GLY A 114 2.17 13.45 10.27
C GLY A 114 1.92 12.33 9.25
N GLY A 115 2.56 11.19 9.46
CA GLY A 115 2.43 10.00 8.63
C GLY A 115 3.54 9.87 7.57
N ALA A 116 3.24 9.12 6.51
CA ALA A 116 4.23 8.71 5.51
C ALA A 116 4.64 9.86 4.56
N ILE A 117 5.36 10.84 5.09
CA ILE A 117 5.82 12.05 4.40
C ILE A 117 7.35 12.13 4.35
N GLY A 118 8.06 11.11 4.84
CA GLY A 118 9.51 11.05 4.86
C GLY A 118 10.16 12.03 5.85
N SER A 119 9.42 12.62 6.78
CA SER A 119 9.95 13.59 7.77
C SER A 119 10.95 12.95 8.72
N ILE A 120 10.86 11.62 8.93
CA ILE A 120 11.76 10.84 9.79
C ILE A 120 13.24 11.00 9.45
N ARG A 121 13.60 11.48 8.25
CA ARG A 121 15.00 11.70 7.85
C ARG A 121 15.64 12.94 8.48
N PHE A 122 14.84 13.84 9.05
CA PHE A 122 15.30 15.10 9.62
C PHE A 122 15.43 15.03 11.14
N ASP A 123 16.25 15.93 11.69
CA ASP A 123 16.24 16.25 13.12
C ASP A 123 15.05 17.19 13.41
N PRO A 124 14.27 16.98 14.49
CA PRO A 124 14.55 16.09 15.62
C PRO A 124 14.08 14.64 15.44
N GLU A 125 13.22 14.35 14.47
CA GLU A 125 12.47 13.09 14.41
C GLU A 125 13.36 11.85 14.33
N ILE A 126 14.46 11.88 13.56
CA ILE A 126 15.40 10.76 13.47
C ILE A 126 16.05 10.41 14.82
N ASN A 127 16.13 11.38 15.74
CA ASN A 127 16.75 11.25 17.05
C ASN A 127 15.77 10.93 18.18
N HIS A 128 14.47 10.82 17.90
CA HIS A 128 13.49 10.35 18.90
C HIS A 128 13.90 8.98 19.44
N GLY A 129 13.62 8.70 20.72
CA GLY A 129 14.04 7.45 21.36
C GLY A 129 13.50 6.21 20.63
N ALA A 130 12.27 6.31 20.11
CA ALA A 130 11.64 5.25 19.32
C ALA A 130 12.36 4.98 17.97
N ASN A 131 13.10 5.95 17.43
CA ASN A 131 13.74 5.90 16.11
C ASN A 131 15.21 5.48 16.15
N ALA A 132 15.72 5.09 17.34
CA ALA A 132 17.09 4.64 17.52
C ALA A 132 17.50 3.59 16.48
N GLY A 133 18.63 3.84 15.80
CA GLY A 133 19.20 2.99 14.75
C GLY A 133 18.64 3.20 13.33
N LEU A 134 17.58 4.00 13.14
CA LEU A 134 16.99 4.21 11.80
C LEU A 134 17.82 5.13 10.90
N ALA A 135 18.71 5.97 11.46
CA ALA A 135 19.63 6.79 10.67
C ALA A 135 20.51 5.94 9.74
N GLY A 136 20.90 4.73 10.18
CA GLY A 136 21.61 3.78 9.35
C GLY A 136 20.78 3.26 8.19
N ALA A 137 19.47 3.06 8.37
CA ALA A 137 18.57 2.62 7.31
C ALA A 137 18.36 3.70 6.25
N VAL A 138 18.14 4.95 6.66
CA VAL A 138 18.06 6.11 5.75
C VAL A 138 19.34 6.19 4.91
N LYS A 139 20.51 6.13 5.56
CA LYS A 139 21.82 6.14 4.87
C LYS A 139 21.99 5.05 3.82
N ILE A 140 21.40 3.86 4.00
CA ILE A 140 21.48 2.78 3.00
C ILE A 140 20.65 3.12 1.76
N LEU A 141 19.57 3.89 1.91
CA LEU A 141 18.67 4.28 0.84
C LEU A 141 19.09 5.59 0.12
N GLU A 142 19.98 6.39 0.70
CA GLU A 142 20.52 7.61 0.07
C GLU A 142 20.99 7.41 -1.39
N PRO A 143 21.75 6.35 -1.75
CA PRO A 143 22.16 6.15 -3.14
C PRO A 143 21.00 5.91 -4.11
N VAL A 144 19.86 5.40 -3.62
CA VAL A 144 18.64 5.26 -4.43
C VAL A 144 18.06 6.63 -4.72
N LYS A 145 17.97 7.50 -3.70
CA LYS A 145 17.49 8.87 -3.89
C LYS A 145 18.40 9.68 -4.81
N GLU A 146 19.73 9.58 -4.64
CA GLU A 146 20.70 10.27 -5.50
C GLU A 146 20.52 9.89 -6.98
N LYS A 147 20.21 8.62 -7.26
CA LYS A 147 19.99 8.12 -8.62
C LYS A 147 18.60 8.45 -9.18
N TYR A 148 17.58 8.52 -8.32
CA TYR A 148 16.19 8.77 -8.69
C TYR A 148 15.64 9.98 -7.91
N PRO A 149 16.12 11.21 -8.22
CA PRO A 149 15.78 12.40 -7.46
C PRO A 149 14.28 12.77 -7.51
N GLU A 150 13.59 12.37 -8.57
CA GLU A 150 12.15 12.60 -8.73
C GLU A 150 11.30 11.71 -7.82
N VAL A 151 11.82 10.54 -7.40
CA VAL A 151 11.11 9.65 -6.46
C VAL A 151 11.27 10.22 -5.04
N SER A 152 10.16 10.48 -4.35
CA SER A 152 10.19 11.04 -2.99
C SER A 152 10.84 10.07 -2.00
N TYR A 153 11.49 10.60 -0.95
CA TYR A 153 11.94 9.78 0.19
C TYR A 153 10.77 9.02 0.81
N ALA A 154 9.62 9.67 0.95
CA ALA A 154 8.39 9.07 1.42
C ALA A 154 8.02 7.80 0.63
N ASP A 155 8.09 7.85 -0.71
CA ASP A 155 7.86 6.66 -1.54
C ASP A 155 9.00 5.65 -1.45
N ILE A 156 10.26 6.07 -1.39
CA ILE A 156 11.42 5.17 -1.26
C ILE A 156 11.32 4.34 0.03
N PHE A 157 10.97 4.95 1.16
CA PHE A 157 10.84 4.23 2.44
C PHE A 157 9.74 3.17 2.38
N GLN A 158 8.56 3.55 1.89
CA GLN A 158 7.41 2.65 1.80
C GLN A 158 7.64 1.55 0.75
N MET A 159 8.31 1.87 -0.37
CA MET A 159 8.74 0.92 -1.39
C MET A 159 9.72 -0.11 -0.82
N ALA A 160 10.75 0.34 -0.09
CA ALA A 160 11.74 -0.52 0.54
C ALA A 160 11.13 -1.50 1.55
N SER A 161 10.14 -1.05 2.32
CA SER A 161 9.36 -1.91 3.21
C SER A 161 8.55 -2.96 2.46
N ALA A 162 7.75 -2.55 1.46
CA ALA A 162 6.92 -3.48 0.70
C ALA A 162 7.75 -4.54 -0.04
N ARG A 163 8.87 -4.14 -0.66
CA ARG A 163 9.81 -5.07 -1.30
C ARG A 163 10.50 -5.97 -0.28
N GLY A 164 10.85 -5.45 0.90
CA GLY A 164 11.39 -6.24 2.00
C GLY A 164 10.45 -7.37 2.45
N ILE A 165 9.14 -7.08 2.53
CA ILE A 165 8.11 -8.08 2.87
C ILE A 165 7.99 -9.13 1.76
N GLU A 166 7.87 -8.70 0.50
CA GLU A 166 7.70 -9.61 -0.64
C GLU A 166 8.91 -10.53 -0.84
N LEU A 167 10.13 -9.98 -0.77
CA LEU A 167 11.37 -10.76 -0.91
C LEU A 167 11.62 -11.70 0.29
N ALA A 168 11.03 -11.42 1.45
CA ALA A 168 11.02 -12.34 2.60
C ALA A 168 10.00 -13.49 2.46
N GLY A 169 9.26 -13.56 1.34
CA GLY A 169 8.21 -14.57 1.11
C GLY A 169 6.83 -14.14 1.59
N GLY A 170 6.66 -12.88 1.97
CA GLY A 170 5.36 -12.30 2.28
C GLY A 170 4.48 -12.06 1.04
N PRO A 171 3.23 -11.60 1.23
CA PRO A 171 2.35 -11.28 0.12
C PRO A 171 2.87 -10.05 -0.65
N LYS A 172 2.59 -10.00 -1.95
CA LYS A 172 2.76 -8.78 -2.75
C LYS A 172 1.77 -7.72 -2.28
N ILE A 173 2.29 -6.56 -1.88
CA ILE A 173 1.49 -5.41 -1.46
C ILE A 173 1.22 -4.54 -2.69
N ASP A 174 -0.06 -4.22 -2.93
CA ASP A 174 -0.48 -3.34 -4.03
C ASP A 174 -0.17 -1.87 -3.69
N MET A 175 1.10 -1.48 -3.85
CA MET A 175 1.60 -0.16 -3.49
C MET A 175 1.16 0.90 -4.50
N LYS A 176 0.77 2.05 -3.97
CA LYS A 176 0.57 3.30 -4.73
C LYS A 176 1.67 4.28 -4.36
N TYR A 177 2.14 5.01 -5.37
CA TYR A 177 3.20 6.01 -5.27
C TYR A 177 2.68 7.40 -5.65
N GLY A 178 3.48 8.42 -5.41
CA GLY A 178 3.12 9.84 -5.52
C GLY A 178 3.05 10.54 -4.17
N ARG A 179 3.68 10.01 -3.11
CA ARG A 179 3.79 10.71 -1.83
C ARG A 179 4.69 11.93 -2.01
N VAL A 180 4.34 13.01 -1.32
CA VAL A 180 5.13 14.24 -1.30
C VAL A 180 6.04 14.21 -0.08
N ASP A 181 7.29 14.61 -0.27
CA ASP A 181 8.25 14.74 0.82
C ASP A 181 7.94 15.96 1.70
N ALA A 182 8.09 15.79 3.01
CA ALA A 182 8.29 16.91 3.93
C ALA A 182 9.46 17.78 3.44
N THR A 183 9.30 19.10 3.46
CA THR A 183 10.33 20.03 2.94
C THR A 183 11.46 20.28 3.92
N GLY A 184 11.22 20.10 5.21
CA GLY A 184 12.20 20.42 6.23
C GLY A 184 11.81 19.91 7.63
N PRO A 185 12.67 20.18 8.62
CA PRO A 185 12.51 19.73 10.01
C PRO A 185 11.29 20.33 10.71
N GLU A 186 10.74 21.43 10.22
CA GLU A 186 9.51 22.05 10.73
C GLU A 186 8.26 21.17 10.56
N MET A 187 8.34 20.15 9.71
CA MET A 187 7.27 19.20 9.44
C MET A 187 7.46 17.87 10.19
N CYS A 188 8.49 17.77 11.03
CA CYS A 188 8.68 16.63 11.90
C CYS A 188 7.58 16.55 12.96
N SER A 189 7.11 15.34 13.21
CA SER A 189 6.17 15.13 14.32
C SER A 189 6.89 15.32 15.66
N PRO A 190 6.20 15.77 16.72
CA PRO A 190 6.77 15.78 18.07
C PRO A 190 6.97 14.36 18.61
N GLU A 191 7.81 14.20 19.64
CA GLU A 191 8.03 12.93 20.35
C GLU A 191 6.85 12.54 21.26
#